data_AF-A0A8I5NI61-F1
#
_entry.id   AF-A0A8I5NI61-F1
#
_cell.length_a   1.000
_cell.length_b   1.000
_cell.length_c   1.000
_cell.angle_alpha   90.00
_cell.angle_beta   90.00
_cell.angle_gamma   90.00
#
_symmetry.space_group_name_H-M   'P 1'
#
loop_
_entity.id
_entity.type
_entity.pdbx_description
1 polymer ?
#
loop_
_entity_poly.entity_id
_entity_poly.type
_entity_poly.pdbx_seq_one_letter_code
_entity_poly.pdbx_strand_id
1 'polypeptide(L)'
;MKKKKKKKPFGKSVRTLFEVPNLEYKGRLSVLYSSQETFRLSSCPRDQRARESTPLPPPASSQAWLKTLRHRAAELQRRPSASFVLDLRVEHLRRHWLSSPSSSLSHLGNLRQKSLAVPSAQELEEDMHQKIAREMNLSETAFIRKLHPTDNFAQSSCFGLRWFTPASEVPLCGHATLASAAVLFYKIKNVNSTLTFVTLSGELRARQAEDGIVLDLPLYPVYSQDFHEVEDLIKTAIGNTLVQDICYSPDTRKLLLRLSDTYDRSFLENLKVNTENLLQVENTGKVKGLILTLKGEPGGQSQSFDFYSRYFAPWVGVAEDPVTGSAHAVLSSYWSQQLGKKEMHAFQCSQRGGELGISLRPDGRVDIRGGAAVVLEGTLTA
;
A
#
# COMPACT_ATOMS: atom_id res chain seq x y z
N MET A 1 56.98 26.34 -20.63
CA MET A 1 57.24 25.11 -19.86
C MET A 1 55.93 24.41 -19.50
N LYS A 2 55.83 23.13 -19.85
CA LYS A 2 54.70 22.22 -19.59
C LYS A 2 54.46 22.04 -18.08
N LYS A 3 53.20 21.85 -17.67
CA LYS A 3 52.76 20.62 -16.98
C LYS A 3 51.23 20.47 -16.89
N LYS A 4 50.74 19.46 -17.61
CA LYS A 4 49.45 18.75 -17.46
C LYS A 4 49.32 18.12 -16.07
N LYS A 5 48.08 17.98 -15.56
CA LYS A 5 47.56 16.91 -14.67
C LYS A 5 46.10 17.26 -14.32
N LYS A 6 45.08 16.41 -14.25
CA LYS A 6 44.68 15.08 -14.78
C LYS A 6 43.18 14.99 -14.36
N LYS A 7 42.30 14.45 -15.22
CA LYS A 7 40.89 14.12 -14.92
C LYS A 7 40.76 12.83 -14.08
N LYS A 8 39.58 12.69 -13.41
CA LYS A 8 38.85 11.50 -12.88
C LYS A 8 39.05 11.11 -11.38
N PRO A 9 38.09 10.39 -10.73
CA PRO A 9 36.61 10.34 -10.90
C PRO A 9 35.79 10.29 -9.58
N PHE A 10 34.46 10.18 -9.75
CA PHE A 10 33.38 9.76 -8.84
C PHE A 10 33.72 8.82 -7.67
N GLY A 11 32.95 8.98 -6.58
CA GLY A 11 32.60 7.90 -5.65
C GLY A 11 32.87 8.21 -4.18
N LYS A 12 31.89 8.76 -3.47
CA LYS A 12 31.76 8.56 -2.02
C LYS A 12 30.32 8.24 -1.65
N SER A 13 30.10 6.94 -1.45
CA SER A 13 28.99 6.39 -0.68
C SER A 13 28.93 7.08 0.67
N VAL A 14 27.86 7.82 0.96
CA VAL A 14 27.54 8.20 2.33
C VAL A 14 26.97 6.95 2.99
N ARG A 15 27.81 6.25 3.76
CA ARG A 15 27.35 5.25 4.72
C ARG A 15 26.75 6.01 5.89
N THR A 16 25.43 6.05 5.99
CA THR A 16 24.79 6.36 7.28
C THR A 16 24.76 5.06 8.07
N LEU A 17 25.77 4.89 8.94
CA LEU A 17 25.76 3.90 10.00
C LEU A 17 24.80 4.41 11.07
N PHE A 18 23.65 3.77 11.21
CA PHE A 18 22.86 3.86 12.44
C PHE A 18 23.18 2.62 13.26
N GLU A 19 23.99 2.80 14.31
CA GLU A 19 24.11 1.82 15.39
C GLU A 19 22.91 2.02 16.34
N VAL A 20 22.07 0.99 16.44
CA VAL A 20 21.17 0.79 17.58
C VAL A 20 21.37 -0.67 18.04
N PRO A 21 21.50 -0.95 19.35
CA PRO A 21 21.85 -2.29 19.81
C PRO A 21 20.66 -3.24 19.68
N ASN A 22 20.93 -4.48 19.25
CA ASN A 22 20.07 -5.67 19.35
C ASN A 22 18.91 -5.84 18.34
N LEU A 23 19.19 -5.78 17.03
CA LEU A 23 18.42 -6.53 16.02
C LEU A 23 19.36 -6.89 14.86
N GLU A 24 19.72 -8.18 14.73
CA GLU A 24 20.47 -8.67 13.58
C GLU A 24 19.50 -9.01 12.43
N TYR A 25 19.52 -8.22 11.36
CA TYR A 25 18.83 -8.55 10.12
C TYR A 25 19.54 -9.70 9.40
N LYS A 26 18.94 -10.89 9.37
CA LYS A 26 19.39 -12.04 8.55
C LYS A 26 18.31 -12.44 7.54
N GLY A 27 17.99 -11.54 6.61
CA GLY A 27 17.14 -11.86 5.46
C GLY A 27 17.92 -12.62 4.38
N ARG A 28 17.45 -13.82 3.99
CA ARG A 28 17.89 -14.50 2.76
C ARG A 28 17.01 -14.03 1.61
N LEU A 29 17.52 -13.09 0.82
CA LEU A 29 16.83 -12.55 -0.36
C LEU A 29 16.63 -13.67 -1.39
N SER A 30 15.40 -14.09 -1.61
CA SER A 30 15.05 -15.05 -2.67
C SER A 30 14.15 -14.32 -3.66
N VAL A 31 14.75 -13.73 -4.70
CA VAL A 31 14.01 -13.14 -5.81
C VAL A 31 13.60 -14.30 -6.74
N LEU A 32 12.36 -14.75 -6.61
CA LEU A 32 11.80 -15.75 -7.54
C LEU A 32 11.33 -15.04 -8.81
N TYR A 33 12.15 -15.11 -9.87
CA TYR A 33 11.69 -14.87 -11.23
C TYR A 33 10.97 -16.13 -11.72
N SER A 34 9.69 -16.01 -12.04
CA SER A 34 8.94 -17.00 -12.80
C SER A 34 8.95 -16.61 -14.27
N SER A 35 9.86 -17.20 -15.05
CA SER A 35 9.68 -17.35 -16.49
C SER A 35 10.01 -18.80 -16.85
N GLN A 36 8.97 -19.64 -16.95
CA GLN A 36 9.06 -20.87 -17.72
C GLN A 36 8.97 -20.50 -19.20
N GLU A 37 10.12 -20.40 -19.85
CA GLU A 37 10.23 -20.61 -21.30
C GLU A 37 11.36 -21.61 -21.55
N THR A 38 10.97 -22.82 -21.90
CA THR A 38 11.85 -23.89 -22.37
C THR A 38 12.49 -23.50 -23.70
N PHE A 39 13.79 -23.21 -23.69
CA PHE A 39 14.61 -23.24 -24.90
C PHE A 39 15.47 -24.51 -24.92
N ARG A 40 15.29 -25.32 -25.97
CA ARG A 40 16.12 -26.48 -26.29
C ARG A 40 17.55 -26.04 -26.58
N LEU A 41 18.54 -26.61 -25.90
CA LEU A 41 19.94 -26.49 -26.27
C LEU A 41 20.38 -27.76 -27.03
N SER A 42 20.72 -27.57 -28.30
CA SER A 42 21.39 -28.54 -29.16
C SER A 42 22.91 -28.47 -28.97
N SER A 43 23.50 -29.64 -28.67
CA SER A 43 24.85 -30.15 -29.01
C SER A 43 26.13 -29.32 -28.74
N CYS A 44 27.00 -29.93 -27.92
CA CYS A 44 28.47 -29.84 -27.78
C CYS A 44 29.25 -29.85 -29.14
N PRO A 45 30.59 -29.58 -29.23
CA PRO A 45 31.63 -30.03 -28.26
C PRO A 45 32.92 -29.18 -28.02
N ARG A 46 33.58 -29.51 -26.89
CA ARG A 46 35.03 -29.51 -26.55
C ARG A 46 35.83 -28.19 -26.47
N ASP A 47 36.50 -27.98 -25.32
CA ASP A 47 37.97 -28.13 -25.24
C ASP A 47 38.51 -28.31 -23.79
N GLN A 48 39.70 -28.90 -23.68
CA GLN A 48 40.34 -29.49 -22.49
C GLN A 48 41.32 -28.56 -21.71
N ARG A 49 41.74 -29.07 -20.53
CA ARG A 49 42.95 -28.77 -19.69
C ARG A 49 42.67 -27.86 -18.47
N ALA A 50 43.17 -28.10 -17.24
CA ALA A 50 44.10 -29.09 -16.69
C ALA A 50 44.15 -29.04 -15.15
N ARG A 51 44.60 -30.17 -14.57
CA ARG A 51 45.38 -30.40 -13.33
C ARG A 51 44.67 -30.53 -11.96
N GLU A 52 44.91 -31.71 -11.39
CA GLU A 52 44.68 -32.18 -10.03
C GLU A 52 45.66 -31.55 -9.03
N SER A 53 45.17 -31.27 -7.83
CA SER A 53 45.97 -31.29 -6.59
C SER A 53 45.11 -31.80 -5.43
N THR A 54 45.66 -32.78 -4.71
CA THR A 54 45.08 -33.49 -3.57
C THR A 54 45.06 -32.58 -2.32
N PRO A 55 43.97 -32.54 -1.52
CA PRO A 55 43.97 -31.73 -0.30
C PRO A 55 44.52 -32.49 0.91
N LEU A 56 45.43 -31.85 1.65
CA LEU A 56 45.89 -32.23 2.99
C LEU A 56 44.79 -31.97 4.04
N PRO A 57 44.77 -32.71 5.17
CA PRO A 57 43.73 -32.56 6.20
C PRO A 57 43.95 -31.28 7.05
N PRO A 58 42.88 -30.61 7.51
CA PRO A 58 43.00 -29.43 8.36
C PRO A 58 43.31 -29.79 9.82
N PRO A 59 43.96 -28.89 10.58
CA PRO A 59 44.43 -29.14 11.95
C PRO A 59 43.29 -29.19 12.99
N ALA A 60 43.61 -29.78 14.14
CA ALA A 60 42.75 -30.22 15.24
C ALA A 60 42.00 -29.11 16.05
N SER A 61 41.80 -27.91 15.51
CA SER A 61 40.99 -26.83 16.12
C SER A 61 39.55 -26.76 15.59
N SER A 62 39.20 -27.59 14.61
CA SER A 62 37.90 -27.60 13.92
C SER A 62 36.80 -28.37 14.67
N GLN A 63 37.14 -29.32 15.55
CA GLN A 63 36.14 -30.11 16.30
C GLN A 63 35.55 -29.37 17.52
N ALA A 64 36.31 -28.48 18.16
CA ALA A 64 35.81 -27.63 19.24
C ALA A 64 34.82 -26.58 18.71
N TRP A 65 35.08 -26.02 17.53
CA TRP A 65 34.17 -25.11 16.83
C TRP A 65 32.85 -25.78 16.42
N LEU A 66 32.89 -27.02 15.93
CA LEU A 66 31.70 -27.77 15.53
C LEU A 66 30.79 -28.16 16.71
N LYS A 67 31.34 -28.40 17.90
CA LYS A 67 30.53 -28.62 19.12
C LYS A 67 29.83 -27.35 19.59
N THR A 68 30.50 -26.19 19.56
CA THR A 68 29.92 -24.89 19.91
C THR A 68 28.83 -24.46 18.92
N LEU A 69 29.00 -24.79 17.63
CA LEU A 69 27.97 -24.60 16.59
C LEU A 69 26.76 -25.51 16.77
N ARG A 70 26.95 -26.77 17.16
CA ARG A 70 25.82 -27.69 17.43
C ARG A 70 25.04 -27.31 18.68
N HIS A 71 25.71 -26.82 19.73
CA HIS A 71 25.05 -26.32 20.94
C HIS A 71 24.27 -25.03 20.66
N ARG A 72 24.86 -24.08 19.91
CA ARG A 72 24.17 -22.84 19.48
C ARG A 72 23.02 -23.11 18.49
N ALA A 73 23.14 -24.11 17.62
CA ALA A 73 22.07 -24.52 16.71
C ALA A 73 20.89 -25.18 17.44
N ALA A 74 21.15 -25.97 18.48
CA ALA A 74 20.10 -26.55 19.33
C ALA A 74 19.40 -25.50 20.21
N GLU A 75 20.10 -24.43 20.57
CA GLU A 75 19.57 -23.31 21.35
C GLU A 75 18.76 -22.31 20.50
N LEU A 76 19.08 -22.20 19.20
CA LEU A 76 18.28 -21.47 18.20
C LEU A 76 16.96 -22.18 17.84
N GLN A 77 16.85 -23.50 18.06
CA GLN A 77 15.59 -24.25 17.86
C GLN A 77 14.60 -24.16 19.04
N ARG A 78 14.97 -23.51 20.16
CA ARG A 78 14.14 -23.40 21.37
C ARG A 78 13.61 -21.99 21.65
N ARG A 79 13.73 -21.06 20.71
CA ARG A 79 13.12 -19.72 20.84
C ARG A 79 11.83 -19.69 20.01
N PRO A 80 10.66 -19.39 20.60
CA PRO A 80 9.46 -19.19 19.83
C PRO A 80 9.60 -17.85 19.11
N SER A 81 9.89 -17.86 17.82
CA SER A 81 9.83 -16.66 17.00
C SER A 81 9.37 -17.02 15.59
N ALA A 82 8.12 -16.67 15.30
CA ALA A 82 7.68 -16.46 13.94
C ALA A 82 6.66 -15.31 13.95
N SER A 83 7.04 -14.18 13.39
CA SER A 83 6.07 -13.19 12.90
C SER A 83 6.26 -13.15 11.39
N PHE A 84 5.20 -13.47 10.64
CA PHE A 84 5.25 -13.33 9.19
C PHE A 84 5.07 -11.86 8.88
N VAL A 85 5.95 -11.29 8.06
CA VAL A 85 5.73 -9.97 7.49
C VAL A 85 5.62 -10.10 6.00
N LEU A 86 4.42 -9.82 5.52
CA LEU A 86 4.10 -9.73 4.12
C LEU A 86 4.02 -8.26 3.73
N ASP A 87 4.99 -7.76 2.97
CA ASP A 87 4.87 -6.44 2.36
C ASP A 87 4.02 -6.54 1.09
N LEU A 88 2.78 -6.09 1.22
CA LEU A 88 1.82 -6.07 0.15
C LEU A 88 1.82 -4.71 -0.52
N ARG A 89 2.18 -4.70 -1.80
CA ARG A 89 1.83 -3.57 -2.66
C ARG A 89 0.41 -3.80 -3.18
N VAL A 90 -0.53 -2.96 -2.76
CA VAL A 90 -1.76 -2.81 -3.54
C VAL A 90 -1.36 -2.19 -4.88
N GLU A 91 -1.09 -3.03 -5.86
CA GLU A 91 -0.82 -2.67 -7.24
C GLU A 91 -1.64 -3.58 -8.14
N HIS A 92 -2.27 -2.98 -9.15
CA HIS A 92 -3.05 -3.72 -10.11
C HIS A 92 -2.11 -4.50 -11.03
N LEU A 93 -2.33 -5.81 -11.15
CA LEU A 93 -1.88 -6.57 -12.31
C LEU A 93 -2.64 -6.02 -13.51
N ARG A 94 -2.00 -5.20 -14.35
CA ARG A 94 -2.45 -5.03 -15.74
C ARG A 94 -2.51 -6.43 -16.35
N ARG A 95 -3.69 -7.05 -16.43
CA ARG A 95 -3.89 -8.08 -17.46
C ARG A 95 -3.78 -7.31 -18.77
N HIS A 96 -2.63 -7.41 -19.42
CA HIS A 96 -2.42 -6.87 -20.75
C HIS A 96 -3.49 -7.47 -21.69
N TRP A 97 -4.54 -6.70 -21.93
CA TRP A 97 -5.28 -6.75 -23.18
C TRP A 97 -4.80 -5.58 -24.02
N LEU A 98 -3.60 -5.69 -24.59
CA LEU A 98 -3.16 -4.83 -25.67
C LEU A 98 -2.37 -5.65 -26.67
N SER A 99 -3.01 -5.89 -27.81
CA SER A 99 -2.29 -5.90 -29.08
C SER A 99 -1.55 -4.57 -29.22
N SER A 100 -0.23 -4.68 -29.29
CA SER A 100 0.74 -3.76 -29.93
C SER A 100 1.68 -2.96 -29.02
N PRO A 101 2.94 -2.75 -29.48
CA PRO A 101 4.08 -2.51 -28.61
C PRO A 101 4.75 -1.16 -28.88
N SER A 102 4.80 -0.27 -27.90
CA SER A 102 5.90 0.69 -27.75
C SER A 102 5.61 1.65 -26.59
N SER A 103 6.32 1.49 -25.49
CA SER A 103 6.96 2.63 -24.81
C SER A 103 7.79 2.12 -23.63
N SER A 104 9.01 2.65 -23.60
CA SER A 104 10.12 2.34 -22.71
C SER A 104 9.79 2.56 -21.24
N LEU A 105 9.98 1.51 -20.44
CA LEU A 105 10.03 1.57 -18.97
C LEU A 105 11.39 2.13 -18.53
N SER A 106 11.40 3.39 -18.16
CA SER A 106 12.34 3.94 -17.19
C SER A 106 11.56 4.91 -16.32
N HIS A 107 11.83 4.89 -15.01
CA HIS A 107 11.48 5.83 -13.93
C HIS A 107 11.16 5.04 -12.65
N LEU A 108 12.23 4.62 -11.97
CA LEU A 108 12.23 4.27 -10.56
C LEU A 108 12.17 5.57 -9.76
N GLY A 109 11.08 5.80 -9.02
CA GLY A 109 10.92 6.97 -8.16
C GLY A 109 9.95 6.72 -6.98
N ASN A 110 10.50 6.86 -5.77
CA ASN A 110 9.88 6.94 -4.43
C ASN A 110 8.81 5.92 -4.00
N LEU A 111 9.22 5.03 -3.08
CA LEU A 111 8.45 3.92 -2.50
C LEU A 111 7.70 4.37 -1.23
N ARG A 112 6.36 4.24 -1.22
CA ARG A 112 5.59 4.01 0.00
C ARG A 112 4.95 2.61 -0.12
N GLN A 113 5.70 1.60 0.31
CA GLN A 113 5.29 0.19 0.41
C GLN A 113 4.30 0.00 1.59
N LYS A 114 3.72 -1.19 1.81
CA LYS A 114 2.82 -1.45 2.96
C LYS A 114 3.06 -2.83 3.55
N SER A 115 3.38 -2.91 4.84
CA SER A 115 3.66 -4.17 5.51
C SER A 115 2.46 -4.68 6.28
N LEU A 116 2.14 -5.94 6.10
CA LEU A 116 1.24 -6.69 6.94
C LEU A 116 2.07 -7.61 7.82
N ALA A 117 1.85 -7.58 9.12
CA ALA A 117 2.37 -8.60 10.02
C ALA A 117 1.25 -9.55 10.46
N VAL A 118 1.49 -10.86 10.31
CA VAL A 118 0.66 -11.92 10.89
C VAL A 118 1.47 -12.55 12.03
N PRO A 119 1.25 -12.14 13.29
CA PRO A 119 1.94 -12.72 14.42
C PRO A 119 1.59 -14.21 14.55
N SER A 120 2.60 -15.07 14.68
CA SER A 120 2.35 -16.46 15.05
C SER A 120 2.26 -16.58 16.58
N ALA A 121 1.16 -17.19 17.02
CA ALA A 121 0.91 -17.77 18.35
C ALA A 121 0.95 -16.88 19.61
N GLN A 122 1.62 -15.73 19.64
CA GLN A 122 1.61 -14.81 20.79
C GLN A 122 1.11 -13.42 20.39
N GLU A 123 0.23 -12.84 21.21
CA GLU A 123 -0.11 -11.42 21.10
C GLU A 123 1.17 -10.62 21.29
N LEU A 124 1.54 -9.83 20.28
CA LEU A 124 2.65 -8.89 20.39
C LEU A 124 2.27 -7.82 21.43
N GLU A 125 3.19 -7.48 22.32
CA GLU A 125 3.05 -6.31 23.20
C GLU A 125 2.70 -5.06 22.37
N GLU A 126 1.88 -4.15 22.91
CA GLU A 126 1.41 -2.96 22.19
C GLU A 126 2.57 -2.10 21.66
N ASP A 127 3.61 -1.95 22.47
CA ASP A 127 4.85 -1.25 22.13
C ASP A 127 5.57 -1.88 20.91
N MET A 128 5.45 -3.19 20.71
CA MET A 128 6.10 -3.88 19.58
C MET A 128 5.44 -3.57 18.24
N HIS A 129 4.10 -3.44 18.21
CA HIS A 129 3.38 -3.08 17.00
C HIS A 129 3.86 -1.74 16.44
N GLN A 130 3.98 -0.74 17.34
CA GLN A 130 4.43 0.60 16.98
C GLN A 130 5.90 0.61 16.55
N LYS A 131 6.77 -0.18 17.20
CA LYS A 131 8.19 -0.32 16.80
C LYS A 131 8.33 -0.93 15.41
N ILE A 132 7.59 -2.00 15.11
CA ILE A 132 7.59 -2.61 13.78
C ILE A 132 7.07 -1.61 12.75
N ALA A 133 5.97 -0.90 13.03
CA ALA A 133 5.44 0.10 12.11
C ALA A 133 6.44 1.24 11.83
N ARG A 134 7.17 1.67 12.87
CA ARG A 134 8.24 2.66 12.76
C ARG A 134 9.41 2.16 11.91
N GLU A 135 9.84 0.93 12.14
CA GLU A 135 10.96 0.30 11.41
C GLU A 135 10.62 0.10 9.93
N MET A 136 9.41 -0.38 9.64
CA MET A 136 8.97 -0.57 8.25
C MET A 136 8.88 0.77 7.51
N ASN A 137 8.55 1.86 8.22
CA ASN A 137 8.47 3.22 7.68
C ASN A 137 7.57 3.34 6.44
N LEU A 138 6.45 2.63 6.49
CA LEU A 138 5.43 2.55 5.45
C LEU A 138 4.25 3.46 5.80
N SER A 139 3.30 3.64 4.88
CA SER A 139 2.13 4.48 5.19
C SER A 139 1.36 3.92 6.39
N GLU A 140 1.10 2.60 6.35
CA GLU A 140 0.50 1.85 7.44
C GLU A 140 1.06 0.43 7.46
N THR A 141 1.23 -0.07 8.69
CA THR A 141 1.48 -1.47 8.98
C THR A 141 0.24 -2.07 9.62
N ALA A 142 -0.31 -3.09 8.98
CA ALA A 142 -1.49 -3.79 9.47
C ALA A 142 -1.10 -5.05 10.26
N PHE A 143 -1.88 -5.36 11.29
CA PHE A 143 -1.68 -6.55 12.11
C PHE A 143 -2.98 -7.34 12.23
N ILE A 144 -2.99 -8.56 11.70
CA ILE A 144 -4.14 -9.48 11.81
C ILE A 144 -3.96 -10.33 13.05
N ARG A 145 -4.93 -10.30 13.96
CA ARG A 145 -4.94 -11.11 15.17
C ARG A 145 -6.11 -12.08 15.19
N LYS A 146 -5.89 -13.22 15.84
CA LYS A 146 -6.97 -14.13 16.23
C LYS A 146 -7.80 -13.47 17.33
N LEU A 147 -9.10 -13.75 17.38
CA LEU A 147 -9.97 -13.26 18.46
C LEU A 147 -10.09 -14.29 19.57
N HIS A 148 -9.99 -15.57 19.23
CA HIS A 148 -9.99 -16.69 20.15
C HIS A 148 -8.78 -17.61 19.91
N PRO A 149 -8.26 -18.30 20.94
CA PRO A 149 -7.15 -19.23 20.80
C PRO A 149 -7.40 -20.35 19.77
N THR A 150 -8.67 -20.74 19.61
CA THR A 150 -9.12 -21.76 18.66
C THR A 150 -9.20 -21.28 17.22
N ASP A 151 -9.06 -19.97 16.97
CA ASP A 151 -9.13 -19.44 15.61
C ASP A 151 -7.98 -19.93 14.73
N ASN A 152 -8.26 -20.08 13.45
CA ASN A 152 -7.30 -20.48 12.44
C ASN A 152 -7.36 -19.51 11.26
N PHE A 153 -6.22 -18.98 10.83
CA PHE A 153 -6.17 -18.00 9.73
C PHE A 153 -6.68 -18.55 8.38
N ALA A 154 -6.75 -19.86 8.19
CA ALA A 154 -7.28 -20.49 6.99
C ALA A 154 -8.77 -20.89 7.10
N GLN A 155 -9.33 -21.00 8.31
CA GLN A 155 -10.69 -21.54 8.53
C GLN A 155 -11.65 -20.57 9.21
N SER A 156 -11.16 -19.72 10.12
CA SER A 156 -11.98 -18.68 10.76
C SER A 156 -12.33 -17.58 9.76
N SER A 157 -13.51 -17.00 9.91
CA SER A 157 -14.00 -15.87 9.09
C SER A 157 -13.90 -14.52 9.81
N CYS A 158 -13.57 -14.50 11.10
CA CYS A 158 -13.52 -13.29 11.91
C CYS A 158 -12.14 -13.13 12.55
N PHE A 159 -11.56 -11.93 12.43
CA PHE A 159 -10.22 -11.61 12.92
C PHE A 159 -10.20 -10.21 13.55
N GLY A 160 -9.30 -9.96 14.49
CA GLY A 160 -8.99 -8.60 14.88
C GLY A 160 -8.04 -7.96 13.87
N LEU A 161 -8.16 -6.66 13.66
CA LEU A 161 -7.26 -5.92 12.77
C LEU A 161 -6.92 -4.55 13.38
N ARG A 162 -5.62 -4.26 13.41
CA ARG A 162 -5.06 -2.97 13.87
C ARG A 162 -4.15 -2.39 12.79
N TRP A 163 -4.02 -1.06 12.76
CA TRP A 163 -3.17 -0.36 11.80
C TRP A 163 -2.34 0.68 12.50
N PHE A 164 -1.06 0.71 12.16
CA PHE A 164 -0.10 1.64 12.74
C PHE A 164 0.59 2.40 11.63
N THR A 165 0.59 3.72 11.72
CA THR A 165 1.57 4.54 11.01
C THR A 165 2.91 4.45 11.75
N PRO A 166 4.01 5.01 11.20
CA PRO A 166 5.28 5.08 11.94
C PRO A 166 5.21 5.88 13.25
N ALA A 167 4.15 6.67 13.46
CA ALA A 167 3.99 7.56 14.61
C ALA A 167 2.92 7.12 15.61
N SER A 168 1.81 6.52 15.15
CA SER A 168 0.69 6.13 16.01
C SER A 168 -0.20 5.05 15.39
N GLU A 169 -1.02 4.39 16.23
CA GLU A 169 -2.17 3.61 15.77
C GLU A 169 -3.22 4.53 15.13
N VAL A 170 -3.90 4.04 14.08
CA VAL A 170 -5.02 4.72 13.44
C VAL A 170 -6.29 3.87 13.53
N PRO A 171 -7.46 4.49 13.74
CA PRO A 171 -8.68 3.74 14.04
C PRO A 171 -9.31 3.05 12.82
N LEU A 172 -8.96 3.47 11.60
CA LEU A 172 -9.52 2.94 10.36
C LEU A 172 -8.53 3.12 9.19
N CYS A 173 -8.29 2.05 8.44
CA CYS A 173 -7.49 2.11 7.21
C CYS A 173 -8.03 1.17 6.12
N GLY A 174 -8.73 1.72 5.13
CA GLY A 174 -9.38 0.94 4.08
C GLY A 174 -8.40 0.12 3.24
N HIS A 175 -7.38 0.75 2.66
CA HIS A 175 -6.44 0.05 1.77
C HIS A 175 -5.62 -1.04 2.49
N ALA A 176 -5.38 -0.91 3.80
CA ALA A 176 -4.65 -1.90 4.57
C ALA A 176 -5.58 -3.02 5.04
N THR A 177 -6.88 -2.75 5.18
CA THR A 177 -7.93 -3.78 5.29
C THR A 177 -7.98 -4.63 4.03
N LEU A 178 -8.00 -4.01 2.86
CA LEU A 178 -7.99 -4.71 1.57
C LEU A 178 -6.74 -5.58 1.43
N ALA A 179 -5.57 -5.03 1.78
CA ALA A 179 -4.32 -5.79 1.82
C ALA A 179 -4.40 -6.99 2.79
N SER A 180 -4.90 -6.78 4.01
CA SER A 180 -5.08 -7.86 5.01
C SER A 180 -5.97 -8.99 4.49
N ALA A 181 -7.09 -8.65 3.85
CA ALA A 181 -7.95 -9.62 3.19
C ALA A 181 -7.24 -10.35 2.05
N ALA A 182 -6.42 -9.65 1.26
CA ALA A 182 -5.66 -10.26 0.17
C ALA A 182 -4.68 -11.31 0.67
N VAL A 183 -4.05 -11.11 1.83
CA VAL A 183 -3.20 -12.14 2.44
C VAL A 183 -4.00 -13.34 2.85
N LEU A 184 -5.11 -13.14 3.56
CA LEU A 184 -5.93 -14.24 4.02
C LEU A 184 -6.50 -15.05 2.84
N PHE A 185 -7.07 -14.39 1.82
CA PHE A 185 -7.61 -15.07 0.65
C PHE A 185 -6.53 -15.69 -0.26
N TYR A 186 -5.51 -14.92 -0.63
CA TYR A 186 -4.60 -15.34 -1.71
C TYR A 186 -3.37 -16.09 -1.23
N LYS A 187 -2.84 -15.76 -0.04
CA LYS A 187 -1.64 -16.39 0.50
C LYS A 187 -1.95 -17.51 1.48
N ILE A 188 -2.78 -17.22 2.48
CA ILE A 188 -3.18 -18.21 3.49
C ILE A 188 -4.21 -19.18 2.92
N LYS A 189 -4.87 -18.83 1.82
CA LYS A 189 -5.94 -19.62 1.19
C LYS A 189 -7.08 -19.88 2.17
N ASN A 190 -7.49 -18.84 2.88
CA ASN A 190 -8.66 -18.89 3.75
C ASN A 190 -9.89 -19.32 2.93
N VAL A 191 -10.65 -20.28 3.46
CA VAL A 191 -11.74 -20.95 2.74
C VAL A 191 -13.04 -20.16 2.72
N ASN A 192 -13.17 -19.12 3.54
CA ASN A 192 -14.38 -18.32 3.62
C ASN A 192 -14.45 -17.35 2.44
N SER A 193 -15.65 -17.08 1.94
CA SER A 193 -15.87 -16.08 0.88
C SER A 193 -15.88 -14.64 1.38
N THR A 194 -16.13 -14.46 2.68
CA THR A 194 -16.21 -13.17 3.37
C THR A 194 -15.44 -13.24 4.68
N LEU A 195 -14.68 -12.19 4.95
CA LEU A 195 -13.93 -11.97 6.18
C LEU A 195 -14.46 -10.75 6.91
N THR A 196 -14.63 -10.88 8.22
CA THR A 196 -14.96 -9.78 9.13
C THR A 196 -13.74 -9.42 9.95
N PHE A 197 -13.40 -8.14 9.97
CA PHE A 197 -12.35 -7.58 10.80
C PHE A 197 -12.94 -6.74 11.93
N VAL A 198 -12.64 -7.11 13.17
CA VAL A 198 -12.99 -6.35 14.37
C VAL A 198 -11.88 -5.32 14.64
N THR A 199 -12.24 -4.05 14.57
CA THR A 199 -11.30 -2.92 14.57
C THR A 199 -11.73 -1.86 15.59
N LEU A 200 -10.90 -0.84 15.81
CA LEU A 200 -11.27 0.31 16.67
C LEU A 200 -12.48 1.10 16.13
N SER A 201 -12.77 1.00 14.83
CA SER A 201 -13.92 1.66 14.20
C SER A 201 -15.11 0.71 14.00
N GLY A 202 -15.13 -0.42 14.70
CA GLY A 202 -16.15 -1.46 14.55
C GLY A 202 -15.80 -2.50 13.49
N GLU A 203 -16.82 -3.21 12.98
CA GLU A 203 -16.64 -4.27 12.00
C GLU A 203 -16.44 -3.74 10.58
N LEU A 204 -15.43 -4.27 9.89
CA LEU A 204 -15.21 -4.10 8.46
C LEU A 204 -15.30 -5.45 7.76
N ARG A 205 -16.00 -5.51 6.64
CA ARG A 205 -16.13 -6.75 5.87
C ARG A 205 -15.39 -6.64 4.55
N ALA A 206 -14.68 -7.71 4.22
CA ALA A 206 -14.00 -7.88 2.95
C ALA A 206 -14.47 -9.18 2.31
N ARG A 207 -14.86 -9.14 1.04
CA ARG A 207 -15.30 -10.32 0.28
C ARG A 207 -14.47 -10.48 -0.98
N GLN A 208 -14.22 -11.72 -1.36
CA GLN A 208 -13.54 -12.03 -2.60
C GLN A 208 -14.49 -11.80 -3.80
N ALA A 209 -13.97 -11.24 -4.89
CA ALA A 209 -14.63 -11.13 -6.18
C ALA A 209 -13.72 -11.71 -7.28
N GLU A 210 -14.25 -11.93 -8.48
CA GLU A 210 -13.50 -12.54 -9.60
C GLU A 210 -12.23 -11.77 -9.97
N ASP A 211 -12.25 -10.45 -9.83
CA ASP A 211 -11.22 -9.51 -10.28
C ASP A 211 -10.64 -8.66 -9.15
N GLY A 212 -10.89 -9.00 -7.89
CA GLY A 212 -10.34 -8.28 -6.75
C GLY A 212 -10.99 -8.59 -5.43
N ILE A 213 -10.88 -7.64 -4.51
CA ILE A 213 -11.48 -7.70 -3.18
C ILE A 213 -12.41 -6.52 -3.02
N VAL A 214 -13.59 -6.78 -2.50
CA VAL A 214 -14.59 -5.77 -2.21
C VAL A 214 -14.58 -5.49 -0.71
N LEU A 215 -14.43 -4.21 -0.35
CA LEU A 215 -14.66 -3.72 0.98
C LEU A 215 -16.08 -3.18 1.10
N ASP A 216 -16.74 -3.55 2.18
CA ASP A 216 -18.04 -3.02 2.55
C ASP A 216 -17.87 -1.81 3.48
N LEU A 217 -18.20 -0.61 3.00
CA LEU A 217 -18.08 0.66 3.74
C LEU A 217 -19.44 1.35 3.92
N PRO A 218 -19.62 2.16 4.98
CA PRO A 218 -20.76 3.07 5.06
C PRO A 218 -20.74 4.07 3.90
N LEU A 219 -21.90 4.37 3.31
CA LEU A 219 -22.03 5.46 2.36
C LEU A 219 -22.20 6.77 3.14
N TYR A 220 -21.36 7.77 2.86
CA TYR A 220 -21.41 9.04 3.57
C TYR A 220 -22.00 10.13 2.68
N PRO A 221 -23.13 10.74 3.08
CA PRO A 221 -23.74 11.81 2.30
C PRO A 221 -22.85 13.06 2.32
N VAL A 222 -23.06 13.89 1.30
CA VAL A 222 -22.48 15.23 1.19
C VAL A 222 -23.59 16.26 1.08
N TYR A 223 -23.32 17.45 1.61
CA TYR A 223 -24.23 18.58 1.58
C TYR A 223 -23.52 19.77 0.94
N SER A 224 -24.28 20.65 0.26
CA SER A 224 -23.73 21.88 -0.29
C SER A 224 -23.07 22.70 0.83
N GLN A 225 -21.89 23.24 0.54
CA GLN A 225 -21.11 24.06 1.46
C GLN A 225 -21.02 25.48 0.89
N ASP A 226 -21.29 26.48 1.74
CA ASP A 226 -21.11 27.89 1.36
C ASP A 226 -19.63 28.15 1.05
N PHE A 227 -19.37 28.74 -0.11
CA PHE A 227 -18.04 29.12 -0.57
C PHE A 227 -17.35 30.07 0.42
N HIS A 228 -18.06 31.07 0.95
CA HIS A 228 -17.46 32.07 1.82
C HIS A 228 -16.93 31.50 3.14
N GLU A 229 -17.50 30.38 3.62
CA GLU A 229 -16.99 29.70 4.81
C GLU A 229 -15.67 28.94 4.59
N VAL A 230 -15.35 28.60 3.34
CA VAL A 230 -14.17 27.79 2.98
C VAL A 230 -13.30 28.45 1.92
N GLU A 231 -13.53 29.74 1.63
CA GLU A 231 -12.91 30.48 0.53
C GLU A 231 -11.38 30.51 0.66
N ASP A 232 -10.88 30.86 1.85
CA ASP A 232 -9.44 30.91 2.11
C ASP A 232 -8.79 29.53 1.97
N LEU A 233 -9.49 28.47 2.39
CA LEU A 233 -9.01 27.09 2.26
C LEU A 233 -8.92 26.68 0.79
N ILE A 234 -9.93 26.98 -0.01
CA ILE A 234 -9.97 26.70 -1.45
C ILE A 234 -8.88 27.49 -2.18
N LYS A 235 -8.80 28.81 -1.96
CA LYS A 235 -7.79 29.67 -2.58
C LYS A 235 -6.37 29.23 -2.22
N THR A 236 -6.16 28.83 -0.98
CA THR A 236 -4.86 28.30 -0.54
C THR A 236 -4.54 26.97 -1.22
N ALA A 237 -5.51 26.06 -1.32
CA ALA A 237 -5.30 24.74 -1.88
C ALA A 237 -5.05 24.76 -3.39
N ILE A 238 -5.91 25.46 -4.14
CA ILE A 238 -5.99 25.35 -5.61
C ILE A 238 -5.99 26.70 -6.35
N GLY A 239 -5.75 27.81 -5.63
CA GLY A 239 -5.70 29.14 -6.23
C GLY A 239 -7.03 29.55 -6.89
N ASN A 240 -6.94 30.07 -8.11
CA ASN A 240 -8.10 30.53 -8.90
C ASN A 240 -8.70 29.41 -9.78
N THR A 241 -8.43 28.15 -9.47
CA THR A 241 -9.00 27.01 -10.22
C THR A 241 -10.51 27.04 -10.11
N LEU A 242 -11.21 26.89 -11.25
CA LEU A 242 -12.67 26.94 -11.28
C LEU A 242 -13.28 25.69 -10.61
N VAL A 243 -14.06 25.92 -9.57
CA VAL A 243 -14.83 24.91 -8.85
C VAL A 243 -16.30 25.04 -9.26
N GLN A 244 -16.94 23.93 -9.60
CA GLN A 244 -18.33 23.90 -9.99
C GLN A 244 -19.25 23.53 -8.82
N ASP A 245 -18.85 22.60 -7.95
CA ASP A 245 -19.60 22.29 -6.72
C ASP A 245 -18.66 22.21 -5.51
N ILE A 246 -19.15 22.67 -4.37
CA ILE A 246 -18.46 22.61 -3.08
C ILE A 246 -19.38 21.87 -2.14
N CYS A 247 -18.93 20.72 -1.65
CA CYS A 247 -19.73 19.89 -0.77
C CYS A 247 -18.93 19.46 0.46
N TYR A 248 -19.62 19.18 1.54
CA TYR A 248 -19.00 18.77 2.81
C TYR A 248 -19.71 17.55 3.39
N SER A 249 -18.93 16.59 3.88
CA SER A 249 -19.43 15.41 4.61
C SER A 249 -19.13 15.58 6.10
N PRO A 250 -20.15 15.86 6.95
CA PRO A 250 -19.93 16.10 8.38
C PRO A 250 -19.42 14.87 9.13
N ASP A 251 -19.92 13.68 8.78
CA ASP A 251 -19.52 12.42 9.43
C ASP A 251 -18.03 12.12 9.28
N THR A 252 -17.47 12.46 8.12
CA THR A 252 -16.07 12.18 7.81
C THR A 252 -15.17 13.42 7.82
N ARG A 253 -15.76 14.61 8.00
CA ARG A 253 -15.08 15.91 7.94
C ARG A 253 -14.30 16.13 6.65
N LYS A 254 -14.82 15.65 5.52
CA LYS A 254 -14.18 15.80 4.21
C LYS A 254 -14.86 16.90 3.42
N LEU A 255 -14.06 17.86 2.95
CA LEU A 255 -14.46 18.86 1.96
C LEU A 255 -14.23 18.27 0.57
N LEU A 256 -15.26 18.27 -0.27
CA LEU A 256 -15.23 17.83 -1.65
C LEU A 256 -15.37 19.05 -2.56
N LEU A 257 -14.37 19.24 -3.40
CA LEU A 257 -14.37 20.25 -4.47
C LEU A 257 -14.49 19.53 -5.80
N ARG A 258 -15.63 19.70 -6.46
CA ARG A 258 -15.80 19.23 -7.83
C ARG A 258 -15.38 20.35 -8.76
N LEU A 259 -14.32 20.11 -9.51
CA LEU A 259 -13.75 21.07 -10.45
C LEU A 259 -14.63 21.19 -11.71
N SER A 260 -14.48 22.31 -12.42
CA SER A 260 -15.20 22.61 -13.67
C SER A 260 -14.97 21.54 -14.75
N ASP A 261 -16.00 21.24 -15.55
CA ASP A 261 -15.93 20.35 -16.72
C ASP A 261 -15.03 20.88 -17.85
N THR A 262 -14.53 22.12 -17.73
CA THR A 262 -13.50 22.66 -18.63
C THR A 262 -12.12 22.02 -18.43
N TYR A 263 -11.93 21.27 -17.34
CA TYR A 263 -10.69 20.58 -17.03
C TYR A 263 -10.81 19.09 -17.29
N ASP A 264 -9.70 18.49 -17.72
CA ASP A 264 -9.59 17.06 -17.98
C ASP A 264 -8.80 16.34 -16.88
N ARG A 265 -8.63 15.03 -17.05
CA ARG A 265 -7.79 14.20 -16.17
C ARG A 265 -6.36 14.74 -16.05
N SER A 266 -5.77 15.19 -17.17
CA SER A 266 -4.38 15.67 -17.21
C SER A 266 -4.21 16.91 -16.32
N PHE A 267 -5.19 17.82 -16.33
CA PHE A 267 -5.20 18.97 -15.44
C PHE A 267 -5.19 18.54 -13.97
N LEU A 268 -6.06 17.61 -13.57
CA LEU A 268 -6.14 17.14 -12.18
C LEU A 268 -4.84 16.45 -11.72
N GLU A 269 -4.22 15.64 -12.59
CA GLU A 269 -2.92 14.99 -12.31
C GLU A 269 -1.80 16.01 -12.10
N ASN A 270 -1.79 17.11 -12.85
CA ASN A 270 -0.74 18.13 -12.81
C ASN A 270 -0.99 19.26 -11.80
N LEU A 271 -2.22 19.41 -11.31
CA LEU A 271 -2.61 20.45 -10.36
C LEU A 271 -1.71 20.41 -9.11
N LYS A 272 -1.07 21.54 -8.79
CA LYS A 272 -0.23 21.67 -7.60
C LYS A 272 -1.08 22.13 -6.43
N VAL A 273 -1.32 21.21 -5.50
CA VAL A 273 -2.04 21.51 -4.26
C VAL A 273 -1.05 21.91 -3.19
N ASN A 274 -1.19 23.12 -2.67
CA ASN A 274 -0.37 23.59 -1.55
C ASN A 274 -0.91 22.96 -0.27
N THR A 275 -0.26 21.92 0.24
CA THR A 275 -0.68 21.20 1.45
C THR A 275 -0.08 21.76 2.74
N GLU A 276 1.04 22.49 2.63
CA GLU A 276 1.77 23.04 3.77
C GLU A 276 0.97 24.15 4.46
N ASN A 277 0.36 25.03 3.67
CA ASN A 277 -0.38 26.18 4.20
C ASN A 277 -1.81 25.82 4.66
N LEU A 278 -2.35 24.65 4.29
CA LEU A 278 -3.71 24.25 4.68
C LEU A 278 -3.87 24.12 6.19
N LEU A 279 -2.80 23.71 6.89
CA LEU A 279 -2.79 23.59 8.35
C LEU A 279 -2.94 24.94 9.06
N GLN A 280 -2.48 26.02 8.43
CA GLN A 280 -2.57 27.37 8.99
C GLN A 280 -3.96 27.97 8.79
N VAL A 281 -4.54 27.74 7.61
CA VAL A 281 -5.85 28.30 7.21
C VAL A 281 -7.00 27.55 7.87
N GLU A 282 -6.91 26.23 7.99
CA GLU A 282 -7.88 25.41 8.69
C GLU A 282 -7.24 24.81 9.94
N ASN A 283 -7.45 25.49 11.06
CA ASN A 283 -6.96 25.10 12.39
C ASN A 283 -8.10 24.80 13.38
N THR A 284 -9.36 24.84 12.92
CA THR A 284 -10.56 24.60 13.74
C THR A 284 -10.84 23.11 13.92
N GLY A 285 -10.32 22.29 13.01
CA GLY A 285 -10.58 20.85 12.97
C GLY A 285 -11.93 20.49 12.35
N LYS A 286 -12.59 21.46 11.70
CA LYS A 286 -13.82 21.28 10.91
C LYS A 286 -13.52 20.40 9.69
N VAL A 287 -12.51 20.75 8.90
CA VAL A 287 -12.06 19.91 7.77
C VAL A 287 -10.84 19.06 8.17
N LYS A 288 -10.88 17.76 7.83
CA LYS A 288 -9.79 16.80 8.03
C LYS A 288 -9.32 16.12 6.75
N GLY A 289 -9.99 16.37 5.63
CA GLY A 289 -9.61 15.86 4.32
C GLY A 289 -10.17 16.71 3.20
N LEU A 290 -9.38 16.89 2.16
CA LEU A 290 -9.74 17.60 0.94
C LEU A 290 -9.78 16.60 -0.21
N ILE A 291 -10.95 16.48 -0.83
CA ILE A 291 -11.18 15.69 -2.04
C ILE A 291 -11.26 16.67 -3.21
N LEU A 292 -10.42 16.48 -4.22
CA LEU A 292 -10.61 17.10 -5.53
C LEU A 292 -11.18 16.06 -6.47
N THR A 293 -12.18 16.43 -7.27
CA THR A 293 -12.80 15.49 -8.21
C THR A 293 -13.20 16.13 -9.51
N LEU A 294 -13.16 15.33 -10.58
CA LEU A 294 -13.58 15.70 -11.92
C LEU A 294 -14.51 14.64 -12.48
N LYS A 295 -15.43 15.06 -13.34
CA LYS A 295 -16.26 14.15 -14.10
C LYS A 295 -15.38 13.34 -15.05
N GLY A 296 -15.69 12.07 -15.18
CA GLY A 296 -15.01 11.18 -16.09
C GLY A 296 -15.38 11.47 -17.55
N GLU A 297 -14.46 11.14 -18.45
CA GLU A 297 -14.68 11.29 -19.89
C GLU A 297 -15.17 9.97 -20.48
N PRO A 298 -16.08 10.00 -21.48
CA PRO A 298 -16.44 8.82 -22.24
C PRO A 298 -15.18 8.19 -22.82
N GLY A 299 -14.95 6.91 -22.53
CA GLY A 299 -13.79 6.19 -23.05
C GLY A 299 -13.92 6.05 -24.56
N GLY A 300 -12.99 6.66 -25.29
CA GLY A 300 -12.76 6.34 -26.70
C GLY A 300 -12.15 4.94 -26.84
N GLN A 301 -10.87 4.86 -27.20
CA GLN A 301 -10.12 3.58 -27.26
C GLN A 301 -9.52 3.15 -25.90
N SER A 302 -9.66 3.97 -24.86
CA SER A 302 -9.14 3.72 -23.50
C SER A 302 -10.28 3.36 -22.55
N GLN A 303 -9.94 2.68 -21.45
CA GLN A 303 -10.88 2.37 -20.37
C GLN A 303 -11.51 3.67 -19.83
N SER A 304 -12.84 3.74 -19.86
CA SER A 304 -13.60 4.88 -19.34
C SER A 304 -13.69 4.82 -17.83
N PHE A 305 -13.48 5.95 -17.17
CA PHE A 305 -13.82 6.16 -15.77
C PHE A 305 -15.02 7.08 -15.70
N ASP A 306 -15.92 6.86 -14.75
CA ASP A 306 -17.06 7.72 -14.48
C ASP A 306 -16.65 9.01 -13.76
N PHE A 307 -15.58 8.96 -12.97
CA PHE A 307 -14.97 10.13 -12.33
C PHE A 307 -13.52 9.92 -11.92
N TYR A 308 -12.83 11.04 -11.74
CA TYR A 308 -11.46 11.12 -11.27
C TYR A 308 -11.39 11.78 -9.89
N SER A 309 -10.40 11.42 -9.08
CA SER A 309 -10.21 12.04 -7.75
C SER A 309 -8.76 12.22 -7.35
N ARG A 310 -8.50 13.13 -6.41
CA ARG A 310 -7.27 13.20 -5.60
C ARG A 310 -7.66 13.48 -4.15
N TYR A 311 -6.86 13.00 -3.20
CA TYR A 311 -7.16 13.14 -1.78
C TYR A 311 -5.97 13.63 -0.97
N PHE A 312 -6.17 14.70 -0.22
CA PHE A 312 -5.18 15.36 0.62
C PHE A 312 -5.68 15.40 2.06
N ALA A 313 -4.83 15.02 3.01
CA ALA A 313 -5.20 15.01 4.43
C ALA A 313 -4.02 15.46 5.32
N PRO A 314 -3.48 16.67 5.11
CA PRO A 314 -2.33 17.16 5.87
C PRO A 314 -2.61 17.21 7.38
N TRP A 315 -3.86 17.44 7.80
CA TRP A 315 -4.30 17.45 9.20
C TRP A 315 -4.12 16.11 9.93
N VAL A 316 -3.87 15.02 9.20
CA VAL A 316 -3.53 13.71 9.76
C VAL A 316 -2.14 13.23 9.32
N GLY A 317 -1.27 14.15 8.88
CA GLY A 317 0.11 13.86 8.50
C GLY A 317 0.28 13.28 7.09
N VAL A 318 -0.78 13.26 6.27
CA VAL A 318 -0.75 12.72 4.91
C VAL A 318 -0.93 13.84 3.90
N ALA A 319 0.18 14.32 3.32
CA ALA A 319 0.13 15.37 2.29
C ALA A 319 -0.81 14.99 1.13
N GLU A 320 -0.59 13.82 0.52
CA GLU A 320 -1.49 13.23 -0.48
C GLU A 320 -1.53 11.71 -0.28
N ASP A 321 -2.73 11.13 -0.24
CA ASP A 321 -2.92 9.68 -0.14
C ASP A 321 -3.01 9.07 -1.56
N PRO A 322 -2.27 7.99 -1.86
CA PRO A 322 -2.31 7.36 -3.17
C PRO A 322 -3.69 6.89 -3.62
N VAL A 323 -4.43 6.20 -2.73
CA VAL A 323 -5.75 5.60 -3.02
C VAL A 323 -6.55 5.48 -1.72
N THR A 324 -7.72 6.12 -1.67
CA THR A 324 -8.44 6.36 -0.42
C THR A 324 -9.88 5.83 -0.48
N GLY A 325 -10.12 4.64 0.08
CA GLY A 325 -11.46 4.05 0.12
C GLY A 325 -12.49 4.89 0.90
N SER A 326 -12.08 5.54 1.99
CA SER A 326 -12.97 6.39 2.79
C SER A 326 -13.33 7.72 2.12
N ALA A 327 -12.51 8.21 1.17
CA ALA A 327 -12.87 9.31 0.30
C ALA A 327 -13.87 8.84 -0.76
N HIS A 328 -13.70 7.61 -1.27
CA HIS A 328 -14.64 7.02 -2.22
C HIS A 328 -16.00 6.72 -1.59
N ALA A 329 -16.07 6.44 -0.29
CA ALA A 329 -17.34 6.37 0.42
C ALA A 329 -18.15 7.69 0.41
N VAL A 330 -17.48 8.84 0.28
CA VAL A 330 -18.09 10.16 0.13
C VAL A 330 -18.37 10.48 -1.34
N LEU A 331 -17.37 10.28 -2.21
CA LEU A 331 -17.48 10.49 -3.66
C LEU A 331 -18.60 9.67 -4.30
N SER A 332 -18.81 8.44 -3.82
CA SER A 332 -19.85 7.55 -4.32
C SER A 332 -21.24 8.14 -4.12
N SER A 333 -21.48 8.81 -2.99
CA SER A 333 -22.76 9.48 -2.73
C SER A 333 -22.96 10.63 -3.71
N TYR A 334 -21.93 11.48 -3.86
CA TYR A 334 -21.98 12.63 -4.76
C TYR A 334 -22.17 12.22 -6.23
N TRP A 335 -21.28 11.38 -6.76
CA TRP A 335 -21.30 11.00 -8.18
C TRP A 335 -22.49 10.11 -8.54
N SER A 336 -23.00 9.29 -7.63
CA SER A 336 -24.24 8.54 -7.88
C SER A 336 -25.42 9.49 -8.17
N GLN A 337 -25.52 10.57 -7.41
CA GLN A 337 -26.55 11.59 -7.62
C GLN A 337 -26.32 12.37 -8.91
N GLN A 338 -25.09 12.81 -9.19
CA GLN A 338 -24.77 13.58 -10.39
C GLN A 338 -24.92 12.77 -11.70
N LEU A 339 -24.59 11.48 -11.67
CA LEU A 339 -24.61 10.62 -12.86
C LEU A 339 -25.89 9.77 -12.98
N GLY A 340 -26.70 9.68 -11.93
CA GLY A 340 -27.85 8.76 -11.89
C GLY A 340 -27.44 7.27 -11.93
N LYS A 341 -26.21 6.94 -11.50
CA LYS A 341 -25.64 5.58 -11.56
C LYS A 341 -25.45 4.98 -10.18
N LYS A 342 -25.51 3.64 -10.08
CA LYS A 342 -25.20 2.87 -8.85
C LYS A 342 -23.92 2.06 -8.98
N GLU A 343 -23.60 1.63 -10.19
CA GLU A 343 -22.31 1.05 -10.56
C GLU A 343 -21.45 2.13 -11.21
N MET A 344 -20.23 2.32 -10.70
CA MET A 344 -19.29 3.32 -11.20
C MET A 344 -17.85 2.80 -11.18
N HIS A 345 -17.04 3.26 -12.12
CA HIS A 345 -15.60 3.06 -12.14
C HIS A 345 -14.89 4.39 -11.88
N ALA A 346 -14.02 4.42 -10.88
CA ALA A 346 -13.27 5.60 -10.47
C ALA A 346 -11.77 5.42 -10.63
N PHE A 347 -11.06 6.52 -10.86
CA PHE A 347 -9.60 6.54 -10.82
C PHE A 347 -9.08 7.67 -9.92
N GLN A 348 -8.28 7.33 -8.91
CA GLN A 348 -7.60 8.31 -8.07
C GLN A 348 -6.26 8.71 -8.72
N CYS A 349 -6.21 9.92 -9.26
CA CYS A 349 -5.13 10.57 -9.99
C CYS A 349 -3.95 11.01 -9.10
N SER A 350 -3.60 10.23 -8.08
CA SER A 350 -2.34 10.45 -7.36
C SER A 350 -1.16 10.06 -8.25
N GLN A 351 0.07 10.40 -7.84
CA GLN A 351 1.29 9.98 -8.55
C GLN A 351 1.37 8.46 -8.79
N ARG A 352 0.78 7.65 -7.90
CA ARG A 352 0.75 6.19 -8.02
C ARG A 352 -0.44 5.66 -8.81
N GLY A 353 -1.55 6.40 -8.82
CA GLY A 353 -2.79 5.95 -9.42
C GLY A 353 -3.49 4.86 -8.62
N GLY A 354 -4.80 4.74 -8.82
CA GLY A 354 -5.57 3.60 -8.33
C GLY A 354 -6.96 3.54 -8.94
N GLU A 355 -7.32 2.37 -9.44
CA GLU A 355 -8.65 2.07 -9.96
C GLU A 355 -9.54 1.52 -8.85
N LEU A 356 -10.79 1.97 -8.81
CA LEU A 356 -11.80 1.48 -7.88
C LEU A 356 -13.09 1.16 -8.62
N GLY A 357 -13.61 -0.04 -8.39
CA GLY A 357 -14.99 -0.38 -8.73
C GLY A 357 -15.91 0.01 -7.57
N ILE A 358 -17.05 0.60 -7.88
CA ILE A 358 -17.98 1.14 -6.89
C ILE A 358 -19.37 0.62 -7.17
N SER A 359 -19.99 0.02 -6.17
CA SER A 359 -21.39 -0.41 -6.20
C SER A 359 -22.13 0.14 -4.98
N LEU A 360 -23.13 1.00 -5.22
CA LEU A 360 -23.99 1.51 -4.15
C LEU A 360 -25.07 0.51 -3.82
N ARG A 361 -25.22 0.21 -2.53
CA ARG A 361 -26.23 -0.72 -2.03
C ARG A 361 -27.48 0.01 -1.53
N PRO A 362 -28.66 -0.62 -1.59
CA PRO A 362 -29.92 -0.02 -1.12
C PRO A 362 -29.95 0.27 0.39
N ASP A 363 -29.11 -0.39 1.18
CA ASP A 363 -29.06 -0.31 2.64
C ASP A 363 -28.16 0.84 3.17
N GLY A 364 -27.85 1.82 2.32
CA GLY A 364 -27.00 2.97 2.71
C GLY A 364 -25.52 2.62 2.84
N ARG A 365 -25.08 1.56 2.15
CA ARG A 365 -23.68 1.11 2.12
C ARG A 365 -23.11 1.17 0.71
N VAL A 366 -21.79 1.10 0.63
CA VAL A 366 -21.07 1.10 -0.64
C VAL A 366 -19.98 0.05 -0.64
N ASP A 367 -20.00 -0.74 -1.70
CA ASP A 367 -18.99 -1.74 -1.99
C ASP A 367 -17.88 -1.09 -2.82
N ILE A 368 -16.67 -1.07 -2.28
CA ILE A 368 -15.47 -0.54 -2.95
C ILE A 368 -14.57 -1.71 -3.32
N ARG A 369 -14.43 -1.97 -4.62
CA ARG A 369 -13.61 -3.04 -5.18
C ARG A 369 -12.24 -2.51 -5.59
N GLY A 370 -11.19 -3.24 -5.22
CA GLY A 370 -9.83 -2.99 -5.68
C GLY A 370 -9.03 -4.29 -5.89
N GLY A 371 -8.06 -4.23 -6.80
CA GLY A 371 -7.07 -5.29 -6.96
C GLY A 371 -5.96 -5.18 -5.91
N ALA A 372 -5.30 -6.30 -5.61
CA ALA A 372 -4.12 -6.34 -4.74
C ALA A 372 -3.04 -7.26 -5.31
N ALA A 373 -1.77 -6.91 -5.07
CA ALA A 373 -0.63 -7.73 -5.42
C ALA A 373 0.25 -7.98 -4.19
N VAL A 374 0.94 -9.10 -4.17
CA VAL A 374 2.01 -9.33 -3.18
C VAL A 374 3.32 -8.92 -3.82
N VAL A 375 4.09 -8.07 -3.15
CA VAL A 375 5.38 -7.60 -3.69
C VAL A 375 6.56 -8.16 -2.93
N LEU A 376 6.46 -8.30 -1.62
CA LEU A 376 7.50 -8.92 -0.83
C LEU A 376 6.91 -9.77 0.31
N GLU A 377 7.59 -10.88 0.59
CA GLU A 377 7.21 -11.83 1.62
C GLU A 377 8.44 -12.20 2.42
N GLY A 378 8.31 -12.20 3.75
CA GLY A 378 9.39 -12.53 4.65
C GLY A 378 8.94 -12.83 6.07
N THR A 379 9.92 -13.02 6.94
CA THR A 379 9.73 -13.30 8.36
C THR A 379 10.50 -12.26 9.16
N LEU A 380 9.87 -11.64 10.15
CA LEU A 380 10.55 -10.84 11.15
C LEU A 380 10.97 -11.74 12.31
N THR A 381 12.26 -11.67 12.66
CA THR A 381 12.84 -12.34 13.81
C THR A 381 13.30 -11.30 14.82
N ALA A 382 12.96 -11.52 16.10
CA ALA A 382 13.44 -10.72 17.23
C ALA A 382 14.85 -11.12 17.67
#